data_AF-A0A1J0ACF9-F1
#
_entry.id   AF-A0A1J0ACF9-F1
#
_cell.length_a   1.000
_cell.length_b   1.000
_cell.length_c   1.000
_cell.angle_alpha   90.00
_cell.angle_beta   90.00
_cell.angle_gamma   90.00
#
_symmetry.space_group_name_H-M   'P 1'
#
loop_
_entity.id
_entity.type
_entity.pdbx_description
1 polymer ?
#
loop_
_entity_poly.entity_id
_entity_poly.type
_entity_poly.pdbx_seq_one_letter_code
_entity_poly.pdbx_strand_id
1 'polypeptide(L)'
;MMQSLPNYPPQWQCLLKNLGAWHGTFTDGSPTGELGQERPSVVTLEGLQEHRCIRQTITVAGESKVLEYTGLGRGILLFADGAFSQGSMQWGGPTGILGRNWV
;
A
#
# COMPACT_ATOMS: atom_id res chain seq x y z
N MET A 1 25.94 19.44 5.75
CA MET A 1 25.20 19.43 7.02
C MET A 1 24.13 18.36 6.88
N MET A 2 24.27 17.22 7.55
CA MET A 2 23.35 16.09 7.44
C MET A 2 22.19 16.37 8.39
N GLN A 3 21.03 16.77 7.86
CA GLN A 3 19.86 17.00 8.70
C GLN A 3 19.48 15.68 9.36
N SER A 4 19.40 15.64 10.69
CA SER A 4 18.89 14.48 11.41
C SER A 4 17.43 14.29 11.01
N LEU A 5 17.11 13.15 10.40
CA LEU A 5 15.73 12.79 10.08
C LEU A 5 14.87 12.86 11.36
N PRO A 6 13.61 13.32 11.27
CA PRO A 6 12.68 13.26 12.39
C PRO A 6 12.62 11.84 12.97
N ASN A 7 12.51 11.71 14.29
CA ASN A 7 12.37 10.40 14.92
C ASN A 7 10.95 9.85 14.68
N TYR A 8 10.76 9.14 13.57
CA TYR A 8 9.46 8.53 13.23
C TYR A 8 9.21 7.24 14.01
N PRO A 9 7.94 6.84 14.22
CA PRO A 9 7.61 5.51 14.74
C PRO A 9 8.20 4.38 13.88
N PRO A 10 8.63 3.24 14.47
CA PRO A 10 9.29 2.15 13.72
C PRO A 10 8.48 1.62 12.53
N GLN A 11 7.14 1.52 12.67
CA GLN A 11 6.23 1.10 11.60
C GLN A 11 6.19 2.11 10.45
N TRP A 12 6.24 3.41 10.77
CA TRP A 12 6.33 4.47 9.76
C TRP A 12 7.67 4.40 9.01
N GLN A 13 8.78 4.18 9.73
CA GLN A 13 10.09 4.00 9.10
C GLN A 13 10.10 2.83 8.10
N CYS A 14 9.40 1.74 8.41
CA CYS A 14 9.26 0.60 7.49
C CYS A 14 8.46 0.98 6.25
N LEU A 15 7.39 1.77 6.39
CA LEU A 15 6.60 2.28 5.27
C LEU A 15 7.42 3.16 4.33
N LEU A 16 8.29 4.02 4.89
CA LEU A 16 9.15 4.89 4.11
C LEU A 16 10.14 4.14 3.21
N LYS A 17 10.45 2.86 3.50
CA LYS A 17 11.28 2.02 2.62
C LYS A 17 10.59 1.69 1.29
N ASN A 18 9.26 1.79 1.23
CA ASN A 18 8.48 1.51 0.04
C ASN A 18 8.26 2.76 -0.84
N LEU A 19 8.89 3.90 -0.52
CA LEU A 19 8.84 5.09 -1.37
C LEU A 19 9.40 4.80 -2.77
N GLY A 20 8.71 5.31 -3.79
CA GLY A 20 9.06 5.09 -5.19
C GLY A 20 7.87 4.63 -6.03
N ALA A 21 8.15 4.30 -7.30
CA ALA A 21 7.16 3.79 -8.24
C ALA A 21 7.32 2.28 -8.41
N TRP A 22 6.23 1.56 -8.16
CA TRP A 22 6.12 0.12 -8.28
C TRP A 22 5.32 -0.22 -9.53
N HIS A 23 5.99 -0.79 -10.53
CA HIS A 23 5.37 -1.20 -11.79
C HIS A 23 5.02 -2.68 -11.74
N GLY A 24 3.82 -3.04 -12.16
CA GLY A 24 3.38 -4.43 -12.15
C GLY A 24 2.09 -4.65 -12.92
N THR A 25 1.40 -5.73 -12.55
CA THR A 25 0.11 -6.12 -13.12
C THR A 25 -0.85 -6.52 -11.99
N PHE A 26 -2.12 -6.17 -12.13
CA PHE A 26 -3.20 -6.81 -11.38
C PHE A 26 -3.79 -7.90 -12.25
N THR A 27 -3.76 -9.13 -11.74
CA THR A 27 -4.34 -10.29 -12.40
C THR A 27 -5.43 -10.86 -11.50
N ASP A 28 -6.64 -10.99 -12.02
CA ASP A 28 -7.73 -11.64 -11.29
C ASP A 28 -7.49 -13.15 -11.26
N GLY A 29 -7.67 -13.78 -10.11
CA GLY A 29 -7.56 -15.23 -9.97
C GLY A 29 -8.91 -15.85 -9.69
N SER A 30 -9.26 -16.93 -10.39
CA SER A 30 -10.41 -17.75 -10.02
C SER A 30 -10.08 -18.61 -8.78
N PRO A 31 -11.10 -19.04 -8.00
CA PRO A 31 -10.89 -19.99 -6.91
C PRO A 31 -10.30 -21.33 -7.36
N THR A 32 -10.38 -21.66 -8.64
CA THR A 32 -9.83 -22.90 -9.23
C THR A 32 -8.40 -22.71 -9.75
N GLY A 33 -7.82 -21.50 -9.62
CA GLY A 33 -6.44 -21.20 -10.03
C GLY A 33 -6.30 -20.76 -11.48
N GLU A 34 -7.39 -20.47 -12.18
CA GLU A 34 -7.34 -19.86 -13.51
C GLU A 34 -7.00 -18.36 -13.39
N LEU A 35 -5.99 -17.93 -14.14
CA LEU A 35 -5.63 -16.52 -14.23
C LEU A 35 -6.54 -15.83 -15.25
N GLY A 36 -7.17 -14.74 -14.81
CA GLY A 36 -7.97 -13.85 -15.61
C GLY A 36 -7.12 -12.81 -16.35
N GLN A 37 -7.76 -11.70 -16.72
CA GLN A 37 -7.11 -10.65 -17.47
C GLN A 37 -6.07 -9.89 -16.62
N GLU A 38 -4.88 -9.72 -17.18
CA GLU A 38 -3.86 -8.85 -16.61
C GLU A 38 -4.14 -7.39 -16.93
N ARG A 39 -4.07 -6.54 -15.90
CA ARG A 39 -4.22 -5.09 -16.01
C ARG A 39 -2.93 -4.41 -15.56
N PRO A 40 -2.19 -3.75 -16.46
CA PRO A 40 -0.98 -3.02 -16.09
C PRO A 40 -1.27 -2.00 -14.99
N SER A 41 -0.37 -1.94 -14.02
CA SER A 41 -0.50 -1.04 -12.89
C SER A 41 0.80 -0.36 -12.51
N VAL A 42 0.64 0.83 -11.97
CA VAL A 42 1.73 1.60 -11.35
C VAL A 42 1.23 2.10 -10.01
N VAL A 43 1.97 1.79 -8.95
CA VAL A 43 1.71 2.30 -7.60
C VAL A 43 2.87 3.19 -7.19
N THR A 44 2.61 4.48 -7.03
CA THR A 44 3.62 5.44 -6.61
C THR A 44 3.38 5.83 -5.16
N LEU A 45 4.42 5.73 -4.34
CA LEU A 45 4.45 6.17 -2.95
C LEU A 45 5.40 7.36 -2.84
N GLU A 46 4.85 8.52 -2.50
CA GLU A 46 5.58 9.78 -2.39
C GLU A 46 5.46 10.34 -0.98
N GLY A 47 6.58 10.75 -0.40
CA GLY A 47 6.58 11.44 0.88
C GLY A 47 6.45 12.95 0.72
N LEU A 48 5.46 13.53 1.40
CA LEU A 48 5.17 14.96 1.44
C LEU A 48 5.52 15.52 2.82
N GLN A 49 5.78 16.83 2.88
CA GLN A 49 6.00 17.56 4.13
C GLN A 49 7.04 16.90 5.05
N GLU A 50 8.26 16.69 4.54
CA GLU A 50 9.33 15.96 5.26
C GLU A 50 8.84 14.56 5.68
N HIS A 51 8.25 13.81 4.75
CA HIS A 51 7.77 12.43 4.97
C HIS A 51 6.80 12.26 6.17
N ARG A 52 6.12 13.32 6.61
CA ARG A 52 5.03 13.25 7.61
C ARG A 52 3.69 12.86 7.01
N CYS A 53 3.56 13.06 5.70
CA CYS A 53 2.42 12.60 4.92
C CYS A 53 2.96 11.73 3.78
N ILE A 54 2.25 10.66 3.45
CA ILE A 54 2.54 9.85 2.27
C ILE A 54 1.33 9.94 1.35
N ARG A 55 1.61 10.25 0.09
CA ARG A 55 0.66 10.15 -1.01
C ARG A 55 0.91 8.85 -1.75
N GLN A 56 -0.13 8.04 -1.86
CA GLN A 56 -0.16 6.86 -2.69
C GLN A 56 -1.03 7.12 -3.91
N THR A 57 -0.46 6.97 -5.09
CA THR A 57 -1.18 7.02 -6.36
C THR A 57 -1.19 5.62 -6.95
N ILE A 58 -2.37 5.05 -7.11
CA ILE A 58 -2.58 3.72 -7.72
C ILE A 58 -3.20 3.94 -9.08
N THR A 59 -2.50 3.58 -10.14
CA THR A 59 -3.01 3.61 -11.51
C THR A 59 -3.16 2.18 -12.01
N VAL A 60 -4.34 1.79 -12.47
CA VAL A 60 -4.63 0.47 -13.03
C VAL A 60 -5.38 0.65 -14.35
N ALA A 61 -4.87 0.10 -15.44
CA ALA A 61 -5.49 0.19 -16.76
C ALA A 61 -5.89 1.63 -17.20
N GLY A 62 -5.14 2.64 -16.73
CA GLY A 62 -5.38 4.06 -17.04
C GLY A 62 -6.27 4.79 -16.03
N GLU A 63 -6.96 4.08 -15.13
CA GLU A 63 -7.72 4.70 -14.04
C GLU A 63 -6.83 4.93 -12.83
N SER A 64 -6.92 6.11 -12.21
CA SER A 64 -6.06 6.48 -11.09
C SER A 64 -6.84 6.81 -9.82
N LYS A 65 -6.33 6.34 -8.69
CA LYS A 65 -6.85 6.61 -7.35
C LYS A 65 -5.72 7.15 -6.49
N VAL A 66 -5.98 8.27 -5.80
CA VAL A 66 -5.03 8.90 -4.89
C VAL A 66 -5.52 8.72 -3.45
N LEU A 67 -4.61 8.33 -2.57
CA LEU A 67 -4.82 8.18 -1.13
C LEU A 67 -3.72 8.95 -0.41
N GLU A 68 -4.06 9.69 0.62
CA GLU A 68 -3.09 10.38 1.47
C GLU A 68 -3.26 9.92 2.92
N TYR A 69 -2.14 9.70 3.59
CA TYR A 69 -2.13 9.27 4.98
C TYR A 69 -1.00 9.95 5.74
N THR A 70 -1.34 10.43 6.94
CA THR A 70 -0.41 11.03 7.92
C THR A 70 -0.13 10.08 9.09
N GLY A 71 -0.58 8.83 8.99
CA GLY A 71 -0.43 7.79 10.00
C GLY A 71 -0.95 6.46 9.48
N LEU A 72 -0.58 5.37 10.16
CA LEU A 72 -0.98 4.02 9.78
C LEU A 72 -2.30 3.64 10.44
N GLY A 73 -3.25 3.16 9.63
CA GLY A 73 -4.48 2.56 10.15
C GLY A 73 -4.18 1.28 10.91
N ARG A 74 -4.99 0.95 11.93
CA ARG A 74 -4.79 -0.21 12.82
C ARG A 74 -4.80 -1.58 12.11
N GLY A 75 -5.17 -1.64 10.82
CA GLY A 75 -5.20 -2.87 9.99
C GLY A 75 -4.02 -3.02 9.04
N ILE A 76 -2.98 -2.20 9.19
CA ILE A 76 -1.75 -2.27 8.39
C ILE A 76 -0.61 -2.73 9.29
N LEU A 77 0.02 -3.84 8.93
CA LEU A 77 1.23 -4.35 9.57
C LEU A 77 2.38 -4.29 8.59
N LEU A 78 3.47 -3.61 8.94
CA LEU A 78 4.69 -3.59 8.15
C LEU A 78 5.80 -4.36 8.86
N PHE A 79 6.53 -5.15 8.08
CA PHE A 79 7.69 -5.90 8.50
C PHE A 79 8.97 -5.10 8.24
N ALA A 80 10.05 -5.49 8.92
CA ALA A 80 11.32 -4.77 8.87
C ALA A 80 11.98 -4.78 7.48
N ASP A 81 11.64 -5.75 6.65
CA ASP A 81 12.07 -5.89 5.25
C ASP A 81 11.28 -5.02 4.26
N GLY A 82 10.18 -4.41 4.71
CA GLY A 82 9.30 -3.58 3.87
C GLY A 82 8.04 -4.29 3.40
N ALA A 83 7.92 -5.61 3.60
CA ALA A 83 6.68 -6.34 3.32
C ALA A 83 5.55 -5.80 4.21
N PHE A 84 4.32 -5.83 3.70
CA PHE A 84 3.17 -5.39 4.49
C PHE A 84 1.92 -6.23 4.23
N SER A 85 1.06 -6.29 5.24
CA SER A 85 -0.29 -6.82 5.11
C SER A 85 -1.29 -5.73 5.40
N GLN A 86 -2.17 -5.47 4.44
CA GLN A 86 -3.29 -4.57 4.59
C GLN A 86 -4.59 -5.38 4.50
N GLY A 87 -5.38 -5.35 5.56
CA GLY A 87 -6.65 -6.08 5.63
C GLY A 87 -7.68 -5.38 6.50
N SER A 88 -8.95 -5.74 6.33
CA SER A 88 -10.01 -5.30 7.23
C SER A 88 -9.82 -5.93 8.62
N MET A 89 -9.93 -5.12 9.67
CA MET A 89 -9.81 -5.59 11.06
C MET A 89 -11.09 -6.25 11.59
N GLN A 90 -12.25 -5.94 11.01
CA GLN A 90 -13.54 -6.41 11.50
C GLN A 90 -14.12 -7.44 10.54
N TRP A 91 -14.55 -8.57 11.11
CA TRP A 91 -15.50 -9.48 10.48
C TRP A 91 -16.89 -8.97 10.83
N GLY A 92 -17.73 -8.64 9.85
CA GLY A 92 -19.16 -8.47 10.09
C GLY A 92 -19.82 -7.27 9.41
N GLY A 93 -20.49 -7.55 8.29
CA GLY A 93 -21.49 -6.71 7.65
C GLY A 93 -21.92 -7.39 6.34
N PRO A 94 -23.19 -7.29 5.88
CA PRO A 94 -23.71 -8.10 4.76
C PRO A 94 -23.00 -7.90 3.41
N THR A 95 -22.13 -6.89 3.32
CA THR A 95 -21.39 -6.44 2.13
C THR A 95 -19.88 -6.46 2.30
N GLY A 96 -19.34 -7.04 3.37
CA GLY A 96 -17.89 -7.13 3.58
C GLY A 96 -17.23 -8.18 2.68
N ILE A 97 -16.65 -7.77 1.56
CA ILE A 97 -15.79 -8.64 0.75
C ILE A 97 -14.40 -8.70 1.41
N LEU A 98 -13.94 -9.91 1.73
CA LEU A 98 -12.58 -10.17 2.19
C LEU A 98 -11.61 -9.97 1.02
N GLY A 99 -10.72 -8.98 1.13
CA GLY A 99 -9.56 -8.82 0.26
C GLY A 99 -8.32 -8.66 1.12
N ARG A 100 -7.30 -9.50 0.87
CA ARG A 100 -5.96 -9.37 1.46
C ARG A 100 -5.00 -9.02 0.33
N ASN A 101 -4.33 -7.88 0.44
CA ASN A 101 -3.19 -7.56 -0.41
C ASN A 101 -1.92 -8.06 0.28
N TRP A 102 -1.20 -8.95 -0.39
CA TRP A 102 0.16 -9.36 -0.03
C TRP A 102 1.10 -8.70 -1.04
N VAL A 103 2.01 -7.87 -0.56
CA VAL A 103 3.17 -7.39 -1.32
C VAL A 103 4.41 -7.75 -0.52
#